data_AF-A0A534WR68-F1
#
_entry.id   AF-A0A534WR68-F1
#
_cell.length_a   1.000
_cell.length_b   1.000
_cell.length_c   1.000
_cell.angle_alpha   90.00
_cell.angle_beta   90.00
_cell.angle_gamma   90.00
#
_symmetry.space_group_name_H-M   'P 1'
#
loop_
_entity.id
_entity.type
_entity.pdbx_description
1 polymer ?
#
loop_
_entity_poly.entity_id
_entity_poly.type
_entity_poly.pdbx_seq_one_letter_code
_entity_poly.pdbx_strand_id
1 'polypeptide(L)'
;MNTEPRPAFVALVFAACAAAAICKLAWPAGGDLPVEMRAEEIVRVTGGQPILVLAEKNGARRLGVPVSRAEAASIEAALQGSRGPGMAAIESLGGRIVRASIDGARSRHDFRGHLSLGSGAREVLIEASAGEALSLALQAGAQIVADPGLLEEAGVTADELRGASASKLHGETDPAPVLGI
;
A
#
# COMPACT_ATOMS: atom_id res chain seq x y z
N MET A 1 -35.31 -44.86 -13.03
CA MET A 1 -34.22 -45.68 -12.44
C MET A 1 -33.25 -44.71 -11.81
N ASN A 2 -33.36 -44.52 -10.50
CA ASN A 2 -32.66 -43.45 -9.78
C ASN A 2 -31.28 -43.95 -9.36
N THR A 3 -30.24 -43.35 -9.92
CA THR A 3 -28.84 -43.55 -9.50
C THR A 3 -28.54 -42.64 -8.32
N GLU A 4 -28.52 -43.20 -7.11
CA GLU A 4 -28.01 -42.51 -5.94
C GLU A 4 -26.48 -42.31 -6.06
N PRO A 5 -25.95 -41.12 -5.71
CA PRO A 5 -24.51 -40.87 -5.76
C PRO A 5 -23.78 -41.65 -4.67
N ARG A 6 -22.71 -42.35 -5.08
CA ARG A 6 -21.89 -43.21 -4.21
C ARG A 6 -21.25 -42.39 -3.07
N PRO A 7 -21.24 -42.91 -1.83
CA PRO A 7 -20.79 -42.20 -0.63
C PRO A 7 -19.33 -41.72 -0.70
N ALA A 8 -18.50 -42.35 -1.55
CA ALA A 8 -17.13 -41.94 -1.80
C ALA A 8 -17.00 -40.57 -2.50
N PHE A 9 -17.98 -40.18 -3.33
CA PHE A 9 -17.95 -38.90 -4.05
C PHE A 9 -18.27 -37.73 -3.12
N VAL A 10 -19.19 -37.95 -2.17
CA VAL A 10 -19.55 -36.97 -1.12
C VAL A 10 -18.35 -36.73 -0.20
N ALA A 11 -17.65 -37.80 0.21
CA ALA A 11 -16.46 -37.69 1.05
C ALA A 11 -15.32 -36.90 0.39
N LEU A 12 -15.11 -37.06 -0.93
CA LEU A 12 -14.07 -36.35 -1.67
C LEU A 12 -14.36 -34.85 -1.79
N VAL A 13 -15.64 -34.47 -1.98
CA VAL A 13 -16.07 -33.06 -2.04
C VAL A 13 -15.89 -32.37 -0.68
N PHE A 14 -16.22 -33.03 0.42
CA PHE A 14 -15.98 -32.49 1.77
C PHE A 14 -14.48 -32.29 2.07
N ALA A 15 -13.61 -33.20 1.63
CA ALA A 15 -12.17 -33.06 1.80
C ALA A 15 -11.59 -31.87 1.00
N ALA A 16 -12.10 -31.61 -0.20
CA ALA A 16 -11.70 -30.45 -1.01
C ALA A 16 -12.14 -29.11 -0.39
N CYS A 17 -13.33 -29.05 0.21
CA CYS A 17 -13.77 -27.88 0.98
C CYS A 17 -12.91 -27.63 2.23
N ALA A 18 -12.46 -28.69 2.90
CA ALA A 18 -11.57 -28.55 4.06
C ALA A 18 -10.19 -28.00 3.66
N ALA A 19 -9.62 -28.42 2.53
CA ALA A 19 -8.33 -27.90 2.05
C ALA A 19 -8.40 -26.41 1.65
N ALA A 20 -9.50 -25.97 1.00
CA ALA A 20 -9.73 -24.56 0.70
C ALA A 20 -9.94 -23.70 1.96
N ALA A 21 -10.53 -24.27 3.02
CA ALA A 21 -10.66 -23.61 4.31
C ALA A 21 -9.31 -23.49 5.05
N ILE A 22 -8.43 -24.49 4.93
CA ILE A 22 -7.11 -24.48 5.58
C ILE A 22 -6.15 -23.51 4.88
N CYS A 23 -6.22 -23.35 3.56
CA CYS A 23 -5.42 -22.31 2.87
C CYS A 23 -5.86 -20.88 3.23
N LYS A 24 -7.09 -20.66 3.71
CA LYS A 24 -7.52 -19.37 4.27
C LYS A 24 -7.02 -19.11 5.70
N LEU A 25 -6.58 -20.14 6.42
CA LEU A 25 -6.12 -20.03 7.81
C LEU A 25 -4.63 -19.70 7.93
N ALA A 26 -3.88 -19.68 6.83
CA ALA A 26 -2.49 -19.25 6.80
C ALA A 26 -2.33 -17.73 6.54
N TRP A 27 -3.43 -17.00 6.34
CA TRP A 27 -3.41 -15.55 6.35
C TRP A 27 -3.52 -15.08 7.81
N PRO A 28 -2.61 -14.22 8.31
CA PRO A 28 -2.86 -13.58 9.58
C PRO A 28 -4.11 -12.71 9.43
N ALA A 29 -5.22 -13.20 9.99
CA ALA A 29 -6.42 -12.41 10.23
C ALA A 29 -6.19 -11.62 11.53
N GLY A 30 -5.38 -10.57 11.44
CA GLY A 30 -5.29 -9.50 12.41
C GLY A 30 -4.77 -8.28 11.66
N GLY A 31 -5.39 -7.10 11.68
CA GLY A 31 -6.58 -6.62 12.36
C GLY A 31 -7.14 -5.42 11.59
N ASP A 32 -8.38 -5.02 11.91
CA ASP A 32 -9.13 -3.92 11.30
C ASP A 32 -9.36 -3.92 9.77
N LEU A 33 -10.40 -3.20 9.35
CA LEU A 33 -10.72 -3.01 7.93
C LEU A 33 -9.62 -2.16 7.27
N PRO A 34 -9.21 -2.47 6.01
CA PRO A 34 -8.19 -1.70 5.32
C PRO A 34 -8.59 -0.22 5.26
N VAL A 35 -7.63 0.65 5.60
CA VAL A 35 -7.85 2.09 5.74
C VAL A 35 -7.73 2.75 4.38
N GLU A 36 -8.75 3.50 3.97
CA GLU A 36 -8.71 4.24 2.70
C GLU A 36 -7.76 5.44 2.79
N MET A 37 -6.87 5.54 1.81
CA MET A 37 -5.83 6.55 1.73
C MET A 37 -6.03 7.44 0.51
N ARG A 38 -5.54 8.67 0.59
CA ARG A 38 -5.52 9.65 -0.50
C ARG A 38 -4.09 10.14 -0.73
N ALA A 39 -3.64 10.15 -1.97
CA ALA A 39 -2.38 10.82 -2.32
C ALA A 39 -2.51 12.33 -2.14
N GLU A 40 -1.61 12.92 -1.34
CA GLU A 40 -1.54 14.37 -1.12
C GLU A 40 -0.49 15.01 -2.04
N GLU A 41 0.77 14.59 -1.91
CA GLU A 41 1.90 15.21 -2.61
C GLU A 41 3.12 14.28 -2.71
N ILE A 42 4.09 14.67 -3.55
CA ILE A 42 5.42 14.06 -3.58
C ILE A 42 6.42 15.05 -2.99
N VAL A 43 7.10 14.62 -1.93
CA VAL A 43 8.18 15.38 -1.29
C VAL A 43 9.51 14.91 -1.85
N ARG A 44 10.33 15.85 -2.30
CA ARG A 44 11.68 15.58 -2.83
C ARG A 44 12.72 16.16 -1.88
N VAL A 45 13.63 15.31 -1.42
CA VAL A 45 14.76 15.72 -0.57
C VAL A 45 16.02 15.74 -1.43
N THR A 46 16.85 16.77 -1.28
CA THR A 46 18.14 16.86 -1.97
C THR A 46 19.00 15.65 -1.66
N GLY A 47 19.40 14.89 -2.68
CA GLY A 47 20.17 13.66 -2.53
C GLY A 47 19.39 12.44 -2.01
N GLY A 48 18.09 12.59 -1.71
CA GLY A 48 17.22 11.53 -1.20
C GLY A 48 16.31 10.90 -2.26
N GLN A 49 15.65 9.82 -1.85
CA GLN A 49 14.56 9.20 -2.61
C GLN A 49 13.29 10.05 -2.49
N PRO A 50 12.52 10.28 -3.57
CA PRO A 50 11.21 10.91 -3.47
C PRO A 50 10.26 10.13 -2.56
N ILE A 51 9.41 10.82 -1.83
CA ILE A 51 8.43 10.22 -0.92
C ILE A 51 7.03 10.67 -1.35
N LEU A 52 6.16 9.73 -1.67
CA LEU A 52 4.73 9.96 -1.83
C LEU A 52 4.07 10.01 -0.45
N VAL A 53 3.40 11.12 -0.14
CA VAL A 53 2.64 11.27 1.10
C VAL A 53 1.19 10.86 0.84
N LEU A 54 0.75 9.85 1.59
CA LEU A 54 -0.63 9.38 1.61
C LEU A 54 -1.30 9.83 2.90
N ALA A 55 -2.43 10.51 2.83
CA ALA A 55 -3.25 10.83 4.00
C ALA A 55 -4.40 9.84 4.16
N GLU A 56 -4.67 9.46 5.40
CA GLU A 56 -5.87 8.73 5.75
C GLU A 56 -7.12 9.57 5.42
N LYS A 57 -8.07 9.00 4.66
CA LYS A 57 -9.22 9.76 4.16
C LYS A 57 -10.14 10.26 5.28
N ASN A 58 -10.28 9.48 6.35
CA ASN A 58 -11.16 9.76 7.48
C ASN A 58 -10.38 9.86 8.81
N GLY A 59 -9.12 10.31 8.77
CA GLY A 59 -8.24 10.34 9.93
C GLY A 59 -7.12 11.37 9.82
N ALA A 60 -6.24 11.38 10.82
CA ALA A 60 -5.17 12.37 10.93
C ALA A 60 -3.79 11.80 10.56
N ARG A 61 -3.70 10.49 10.26
CA ARG A 61 -2.44 9.81 9.97
C ARG A 61 -2.04 10.02 8.53
N ARG A 62 -0.73 10.11 8.32
CA ARG A 62 -0.07 10.16 7.02
C ARG A 62 0.93 9.03 6.91
N LEU A 63 1.04 8.43 5.73
CA LEU A 63 2.02 7.41 5.41
C LEU A 63 2.94 7.94 4.32
N GLY A 64 4.24 8.00 4.62
CA GLY A 64 5.27 8.34 3.64
C GLY A 64 5.76 7.08 2.94
N VAL A 65 5.49 6.95 1.65
CA VAL A 65 5.93 5.81 0.83
C VAL A 65 7.08 6.26 -0.07
N PRO A 66 8.31 5.76 0.14
CA PRO A 66 9.42 6.02 -0.76
C PRO A 66 9.14 5.44 -2.14
N VAL A 67 9.34 6.25 -3.18
CA VAL A 67 9.11 5.87 -4.57
C VAL A 67 10.34 6.18 -5.41
N SER A 68 10.55 5.43 -6.49
CA SER A 68 11.62 5.71 -7.44
C SER A 68 11.37 7.04 -8.15
N ARG A 69 12.41 7.59 -8.80
CA ARG A 69 12.26 8.83 -9.59
C ARG A 69 11.29 8.65 -10.76
N ALA A 70 11.26 7.47 -11.37
CA ALA A 70 10.37 7.15 -12.48
C ALA A 70 8.91 7.03 -11.99
N GLU A 71 8.68 6.35 -10.87
CA GLU A 71 7.38 6.27 -10.22
C GLU A 71 6.89 7.67 -9.84
N ALA A 72 7.75 8.50 -9.22
CA ALA A 72 7.38 9.86 -8.84
C ALA A 72 6.92 10.70 -10.05
N ALA A 73 7.64 10.64 -11.16
CA ALA A 73 7.24 11.34 -12.38
C ALA A 73 5.91 10.80 -12.95
N SER A 74 5.70 9.48 -12.88
CA SER A 74 4.45 8.84 -13.31
C SER A 74 3.26 9.23 -12.41
N ILE A 75 3.48 9.32 -11.11
CA ILE A 75 2.49 9.75 -10.12
C ILE A 75 2.14 11.23 -10.31
N GLU A 76 3.14 12.10 -10.49
CA GLU A 76 2.92 13.53 -10.79
C GLU A 76 2.08 13.72 -12.05
N ALA A 77 2.39 12.97 -13.11
CA ALA A 77 1.59 12.96 -14.34
C ALA A 77 0.16 12.45 -14.09
N ALA A 78 0.00 11.40 -13.29
CA ALA A 78 -1.30 10.85 -12.92
C ALA A 78 -2.17 11.85 -12.13
N LEU A 79 -1.57 12.59 -11.19
CA LEU A 79 -2.24 13.64 -10.44
C LEU A 79 -2.71 14.81 -11.32
N GLN A 80 -2.07 15.00 -12.48
CA GLN A 80 -2.49 15.95 -13.52
C GLN A 80 -3.51 15.35 -14.50
N GLY A 81 -3.97 14.12 -14.26
CA GLY A 81 -4.94 13.42 -15.11
C GLY A 81 -4.35 12.70 -16.32
N SER A 82 -3.01 12.60 -16.41
CA SER A 82 -2.35 11.87 -17.49
C SER A 82 -2.37 10.36 -17.24
N ARG A 83 -2.47 9.57 -18.32
CA ARG A 83 -2.39 8.10 -18.28
C ARG A 83 -1.19 7.63 -19.09
N GLY A 84 -0.39 6.76 -18.50
CA GLY A 84 0.78 6.16 -19.13
C GLY A 84 0.44 4.91 -19.96
N PRO A 85 1.42 4.37 -20.70
CA PRO A 85 1.23 3.22 -21.57
C PRO A 85 0.85 1.93 -20.81
N GLY A 86 1.22 1.81 -19.54
CA GLY A 86 0.85 0.68 -18.69
C GLY A 86 -0.68 0.54 -18.54
N MET A 87 -1.40 1.65 -18.43
CA MET A 87 -2.86 1.64 -18.39
C MET A 87 -3.48 1.14 -19.70
N ALA A 88 -2.97 1.63 -20.84
CA ALA A 88 -3.46 1.21 -22.15
C ALA A 88 -3.25 -0.30 -22.38
N ALA A 89 -2.15 -0.87 -21.89
CA ALA A 89 -1.89 -2.30 -21.96
C ALA A 89 -2.90 -3.12 -21.13
N ILE A 90 -3.18 -2.69 -19.88
CA ILE A 90 -4.15 -3.34 -19.00
C ILE A 90 -5.56 -3.31 -19.63
N GLU A 91 -5.97 -2.15 -20.12
CA GLU A 91 -7.28 -1.96 -20.77
C GLU A 91 -7.40 -2.78 -22.07
N SER A 92 -6.33 -2.86 -22.87
CA SER A 92 -6.29 -3.65 -24.11
C SER A 92 -6.44 -5.15 -23.87
N LEU A 93 -6.04 -5.63 -22.68
CA LEU A 93 -6.25 -7.01 -22.24
C LEU A 93 -7.62 -7.23 -21.58
N GLY A 94 -8.50 -6.21 -21.59
CA GLY A 94 -9.81 -6.26 -20.95
C GLY A 94 -9.73 -6.20 -19.42
N GLY A 95 -8.62 -5.71 -18.87
CA GLY A 95 -8.41 -5.50 -17.45
C GLY A 95 -8.81 -4.08 -17.02
N ARG A 96 -9.10 -3.92 -15.74
CA ARG A 96 -9.23 -2.62 -15.07
C ARG A 96 -8.62 -2.70 -13.68
N ILE A 97 -8.02 -1.61 -13.21
CA ILE A 97 -7.55 -1.54 -11.83
C ILE A 97 -8.74 -1.25 -10.92
N VAL A 98 -8.91 -2.09 -9.91
CA VAL A 98 -9.98 -1.95 -8.91
C VAL A 98 -9.46 -1.22 -7.68
N ARG A 99 -8.27 -1.59 -7.21
CA ARG A 99 -7.68 -1.08 -5.97
C ARG A 99 -6.18 -1.33 -5.92
N ALA A 100 -5.43 -0.44 -5.26
CA ALA A 100 -4.10 -0.74 -4.74
C ALA A 100 -4.15 -0.85 -3.21
N SER A 101 -3.45 -1.83 -2.66
CA SER A 101 -3.24 -1.99 -1.22
C SER A 101 -1.76 -1.87 -0.87
N ILE A 102 -1.47 -1.36 0.32
CA ILE A 102 -0.14 -1.36 0.93
C ILE A 102 -0.22 -2.22 2.18
N ASP A 103 0.38 -3.39 2.12
CA ASP A 103 0.09 -4.46 3.10
C ASP A 103 1.20 -4.63 4.13
N GLY A 104 2.34 -3.96 3.94
CA GLY A 104 3.42 -3.96 4.92
C GLY A 104 4.70 -3.34 4.39
N ALA A 105 5.71 -3.32 5.25
CA ALA A 105 7.05 -2.85 4.94
C ALA A 105 8.08 -3.92 5.27
N ARG A 106 9.03 -4.16 4.37
CA ARG A 106 10.23 -4.98 4.67
C ARG A 106 11.30 -4.15 5.37
N SER A 107 11.33 -2.85 5.08
CA SER A 107 12.19 -1.86 5.71
C SER A 107 11.54 -0.48 5.60
N ARG A 108 12.13 0.54 6.24
CA ARG A 108 11.68 1.94 6.10
C ARG A 108 11.70 2.48 4.66
N HIS A 109 12.35 1.78 3.74
CA HIS A 109 12.50 2.17 2.35
C HIS A 109 11.84 1.22 1.35
N ASP A 110 11.24 0.13 1.83
CA ASP A 110 10.72 -0.93 0.97
C ASP A 110 9.34 -1.37 1.46
N PHE A 111 8.32 -0.82 0.82
CA PHE A 111 6.91 -1.12 1.07
C PHE A 111 6.40 -2.11 0.04
N ARG A 112 5.69 -3.13 0.53
CA ARG A 112 5.00 -4.11 -0.31
C ARG A 112 3.60 -3.62 -0.58
N GLY A 113 3.17 -3.72 -1.84
CA GLY A 113 1.78 -3.49 -2.20
C GLY A 113 1.22 -4.60 -3.06
N HIS A 114 -0.09 -4.58 -3.21
CA HIS A 114 -0.78 -5.38 -4.21
C HIS A 114 -1.69 -4.51 -5.06
N LEU A 115 -1.83 -4.90 -6.33
CA LEU A 115 -2.76 -4.32 -7.27
C LEU A 115 -3.88 -5.33 -7.55
N SER A 116 -5.11 -4.93 -7.30
CA SER A 116 -6.27 -5.72 -7.66
C SER A 116 -6.76 -5.34 -9.06
N LEU A 117 -6.73 -6.30 -9.96
CA LEU A 117 -7.16 -6.17 -11.36
C LEU A 117 -8.45 -6.94 -11.60
N GLY A 118 -9.47 -6.24 -12.05
CA GLY A 118 -10.71 -6.85 -12.52
C GLY A 118 -10.66 -7.16 -14.02
N SER A 119 -11.12 -8.33 -14.42
CA SER A 119 -11.41 -8.67 -15.83
C SER A 119 -12.70 -9.48 -15.90
N GLY A 120 -13.78 -8.83 -16.36
CA GLY A 120 -15.13 -9.40 -16.33
C GLY A 120 -15.56 -9.77 -14.90
N ALA A 121 -15.84 -11.05 -14.66
CA ALA A 121 -16.24 -11.58 -13.35
C ALA A 121 -15.05 -12.07 -12.49
N ARG A 122 -13.81 -11.92 -12.97
CA ARG A 122 -12.60 -12.35 -12.25
C ARG A 122 -11.88 -11.15 -11.67
N GLU A 123 -11.31 -11.34 -10.51
CA GLU A 123 -10.40 -10.40 -9.87
C GLU A 123 -9.08 -11.13 -9.61
N VAL A 124 -7.97 -10.50 -10.00
CA VAL A 124 -6.62 -11.03 -9.87
C VAL A 124 -5.84 -10.06 -8.99
N LEU A 125 -5.23 -10.58 -7.94
CA LEU A 125 -4.33 -9.84 -7.09
C LEU A 125 -2.89 -10.04 -7.58
N ILE A 126 -2.18 -8.94 -7.85
CA ILE A 126 -0.78 -8.94 -8.28
C ILE A 126 0.07 -8.29 -7.20
N GLU A 127 1.11 -8.98 -6.74
CA GLU A 127 2.13 -8.40 -5.88
C GLU A 127 3.03 -7.45 -6.68
N ALA A 128 3.28 -6.25 -6.17
CA ALA A 128 4.12 -5.23 -6.78
C ALA A 128 4.84 -4.39 -5.71
N SER A 129 5.78 -3.54 -6.14
CA SER A 129 6.25 -2.49 -5.25
C SER A 129 5.07 -1.56 -4.89
N ALA A 130 5.07 -0.98 -3.67
CA ALA A 130 4.04 -0.02 -3.32
C ALA A 130 4.02 1.18 -4.30
N GLY A 131 5.19 1.65 -4.74
CA GLY A 131 5.29 2.75 -5.71
C GLY A 131 4.66 2.45 -7.06
N GLU A 132 4.86 1.24 -7.59
CA GLU A 132 4.24 0.78 -8.84
C GLU A 132 2.73 0.64 -8.70
N ALA A 133 2.26 -0.02 -7.63
CA ALA A 133 0.83 -0.21 -7.38
C ALA A 133 0.11 1.14 -7.23
N LEU A 134 0.70 2.08 -6.48
CA LEU A 134 0.16 3.42 -6.29
C LEU A 134 0.15 4.24 -7.58
N SER A 135 1.23 4.20 -8.36
CA SER A 135 1.32 4.88 -9.65
C SER A 135 0.21 4.44 -10.60
N LEU A 136 -0.04 3.13 -10.69
CA LEU A 136 -1.07 2.57 -11.56
C LEU A 136 -2.48 2.86 -11.04
N ALA A 137 -2.71 2.74 -9.73
CA ALA A 137 -4.00 3.07 -9.13
C ALA A 137 -4.37 4.54 -9.33
N LEU A 138 -3.42 5.47 -9.19
CA LEU A 138 -3.66 6.90 -9.42
C LEU A 138 -4.01 7.19 -10.88
N GLN A 139 -3.34 6.55 -11.85
CA GLN A 139 -3.68 6.71 -13.28
C GLN A 139 -5.08 6.19 -13.61
N ALA A 140 -5.52 5.12 -12.93
CA ALA A 140 -6.86 4.56 -13.08
C ALA A 140 -7.94 5.31 -12.28
N GLY A 141 -7.56 6.17 -11.33
CA GLY A 141 -8.50 6.72 -10.34
C GLY A 141 -9.08 5.66 -9.41
N ALA A 142 -8.33 4.59 -9.17
CA ALA A 142 -8.74 3.47 -8.33
C ALA A 142 -8.52 3.78 -6.84
N GLN A 143 -9.20 3.01 -5.97
CA GLN A 143 -9.07 3.16 -4.52
C GLN A 143 -7.65 2.79 -4.06
N ILE A 144 -7.11 3.54 -3.10
CA ILE A 144 -5.86 3.21 -2.41
C ILE A 144 -6.21 2.87 -0.97
N VAL A 145 -5.68 1.76 -0.47
CA VAL A 145 -5.84 1.35 0.93
C VAL A 145 -4.51 0.97 1.56
N ALA A 146 -4.43 1.11 2.87
CA ALA A 146 -3.31 0.64 3.67
C ALA A 146 -3.79 -0.35 4.74
N ASP A 147 -2.92 -1.30 5.06
CA ASP A 147 -3.10 -2.18 6.21
C ASP A 147 -3.12 -1.35 7.51
N PRO A 148 -4.08 -1.57 8.43
CA PRO A 148 -4.17 -0.83 9.68
C PRO A 148 -2.93 -0.98 10.55
N GLY A 149 -2.36 -2.19 10.64
CA GLY A 149 -1.15 -2.47 11.41
C GLY A 149 0.06 -1.73 10.84
N LEU A 150 0.18 -1.66 9.51
CA LEU A 150 1.18 -0.82 8.86
C LEU A 150 1.00 0.66 9.21
N LEU A 151 -0.24 1.15 9.24
CA LEU A 151 -0.53 2.55 9.55
C LEU A 151 -0.27 2.88 11.02
N GLU A 152 -0.40 1.91 11.93
CA GLU A 152 0.03 2.04 13.32
C GLU A 152 1.55 2.07 13.47
N GLU A 153 2.29 1.28 12.68
CA GLU A 153 3.75 1.20 12.77
C GLU A 153 4.47 2.38 12.08
N ALA A 154 4.03 2.72 10.87
CA ALA A 154 4.72 3.65 9.98
C ALA A 154 3.93 4.94 9.72
N GLY A 155 2.67 5.02 10.15
CA GLY A 155 1.88 6.23 10.06
C GLY A 155 2.37 7.30 11.03
N VAL A 156 2.33 8.54 10.59
CA VAL A 156 2.67 9.72 11.41
C VAL A 156 1.50 10.69 11.43
N THR A 157 1.23 11.25 12.60
CA THR A 157 0.27 12.33 12.79
C THR A 157 0.97 13.69 12.72
N ALA A 158 0.19 14.75 12.48
CA ALA A 158 0.73 16.12 12.48
C ALA A 158 1.37 16.51 13.82
N ASP A 159 0.87 15.98 14.94
CA ASP A 159 1.40 16.27 16.28
C ASP A 159 2.76 15.61 16.52
N GLU A 160 2.95 14.37 16.05
CA GLU A 160 4.23 13.68 16.12
C GLU A 160 5.32 14.36 15.29
N LEU A 161 4.97 14.87 14.10
CA LEU A 161 5.88 15.65 13.26
C LEU A 161 6.33 16.96 13.96
N ARG A 162 5.40 17.63 14.66
CA ARG A 162 5.70 18.84 15.44
C ARG A 162 6.59 18.54 16.65
N GLY A 163 6.29 17.47 17.40
CA GLY A 163 7.09 17.05 18.56
C GLY A 163 8.52 16.63 18.21
N ALA A 164 8.71 15.91 17.10
CA ALA A 164 10.04 15.50 16.63
C ALA A 164 10.93 16.69 16.24
N SER A 165 10.34 17.75 15.68
CA SER A 165 11.06 18.98 15.33
C SER A 165 11.49 19.77 16.57
N ALA A 166 10.65 19.79 17.62
CA ALA A 166 10.98 20.44 18.88
C ALA A 166 12.13 19.74 19.63
N SER A 167 12.17 18.40 19.61
CA SER A 167 13.25 17.63 20.25
C SER A 167 14.61 17.83 19.58
N LYS A 168 14.66 18.08 18.26
CA LYS A 168 15.93 18.35 17.55
C LYS A 168 16.49 19.74 17.84
N LEU A 169 15.65 20.71 18.20
CA LEU A 169 16.09 22.07 18.55
C LEU A 169 16.70 22.16 19.96
N HIS A 170 16.38 21.22 20.86
CA HIS A 170 16.92 21.21 22.23
C HIS A 170 18.21 20.37 22.39
N GLY A 171 18.67 19.69 21.34
CA GLY A 171 19.85 18.81 21.38
C GLY A 171 21.18 19.48 20.99
N GLU A 172 21.16 20.73 20.53
CA GLU A 172 22.34 21.41 19.97
C GLU A 172 22.55 22.77 20.63
N THR A 173 22.67 22.77 21.97
CA THR A 173 23.26 23.89 22.71
C THR A 173 23.91 23.34 23.97
N ASP A 174 25.00 22.59 23.80
CA ASP A 174 25.97 22.42 24.88
C ASP A 174 26.96 23.58 24.75
N PRO A 175 27.01 24.54 25.70
CA PRO A 175 27.93 25.67 25.58
C PRO A 175 29.37 25.14 25.66
N ALA A 176 30.17 25.48 24.66
CA ALA A 176 31.58 25.12 24.58
C ALA A 176 32.29 25.44 25.92
N PRO A 177 33.13 24.52 26.44
CA PRO A 177 33.85 24.77 27.68
C PRO A 177 34.80 25.95 27.48
N VAL A 178 34.58 27.01 28.26
CA VAL A 178 35.50 28.13 28.34
C VAL A 178 36.78 27.62 28.99
N LEU A 179 37.83 27.45 28.18
CA LEU A 179 39.19 27.25 28.68
C LEU A 179 39.58 28.50 29.46
N GLY A 180 39.58 28.37 30.79
CA GLY A 180 40.11 29.36 31.70
C GLY A 180 41.60 29.58 31.45
N ILE A 181 41.96 30.85 31.49
CA ILE A 181 43.30 31.47 31.50
C ILE A 181 44.44 30.65 32.13
#